data_AF-A0A7J7KXQ3-F1
#
_entry.id   AF-A0A7J7KXQ3-F1
#
_cell.length_a   1.000
_cell.length_b   1.000
_cell.length_c   1.000
_cell.angle_alpha   90.00
_cell.angle_beta   90.00
_cell.angle_gamma   90.00
#
_symmetry.space_group_name_H-M   'P 1'
#
loop_
_entity.id
_entity.type
_entity.pdbx_description
1 polymer ?
#
loop_
_entity_poly.entity_id
_entity_poly.type
_entity_poly.pdbx_seq_one_letter_code
_entity_poly.pdbx_strand_id
1 'polypeptide(L)'
;MKISWKRVELVFLVLYALTFYAIIIQRSLQLSRDNFWGLHGLRQGWIADRLNDVSDSQWRNFRGNLPILTAVFGIFVLVANTLRMQFHLNRRGMSIVWLSISLIYLSYLHGACVIFVLLIASMNFILVKIFALSKYFSVALWVFNIFFLMCNRVYEGYSFSNIGQCVAFLDNYRGSFRWHICFNFGIFLNLLVFLHVWAFI
;
A
#
# COMPACT_ATOMS: atom_id res chain seq x y z
N MET A 1 1.77 -1.25 42.28
CA MET A 1 0.79 -0.18 41.99
C MET A 1 0.85 0.45 40.58
N LYS A 2 1.87 0.24 39.73
CA LYS A 2 1.96 0.91 38.40
C LYS A 2 1.10 0.29 37.28
N ILE A 3 0.63 -0.96 37.41
CA ILE A 3 -0.09 -1.70 36.36
C ILE A 3 -1.56 -1.23 36.22
N SER A 4 -2.19 -0.80 37.32
CA SER A 4 -3.60 -0.36 37.32
C SER A 4 -3.79 0.93 36.52
N TRP A 5 -2.88 1.90 36.65
CA TRP A 5 -2.94 3.18 35.95
C TRP A 5 -2.88 3.05 34.43
N LYS A 6 -1.94 2.23 33.91
CA LYS A 6 -1.82 1.99 32.46
C LYS A 6 -3.05 1.30 31.87
N ARG A 7 -3.75 0.46 32.64
CA ARG A 7 -4.98 -0.21 32.19
C ARG A 7 -6.14 0.79 32.08
N VAL A 8 -6.25 1.74 33.02
CA VAL A 8 -7.28 2.79 32.98
C VAL A 8 -7.01 3.76 31.82
N GLU A 9 -5.76 4.15 31.62
CA GLU A 9 -5.34 5.00 30.49
C GLU A 9 -5.66 4.34 29.14
N LEU A 10 -5.36 3.04 28.98
CA LEU A 10 -5.70 2.29 27.78
C LEU A 10 -7.21 2.27 27.52
N VAL A 11 -8.03 2.04 28.55
CA VAL A 11 -9.50 2.06 28.41
C VAL A 11 -9.99 3.44 27.99
N PHE A 12 -9.44 4.51 28.57
CA PHE A 12 -9.78 5.87 28.19
C PHE A 12 -9.39 6.18 26.74
N LEU A 13 -8.18 5.79 26.31
CA LEU A 13 -7.71 5.95 24.93
C LEU A 13 -8.58 5.17 23.93
N VAL A 14 -8.99 3.95 24.28
CA VAL A 14 -9.89 3.15 23.44
C VAL A 14 -11.27 3.80 23.34
N LEU A 15 -11.84 4.27 24.45
CA LEU A 15 -13.12 4.98 24.44
C LEU A 15 -13.05 6.30 23.65
N TYR A 16 -11.97 7.05 23.81
CA TYR A 16 -11.70 8.25 23.03
C TYR A 16 -11.61 7.93 21.54
N ALA A 17 -10.86 6.89 21.15
CA ALA A 17 -10.75 6.48 19.76
C ALA A 17 -12.12 6.06 19.19
N LEU A 18 -12.89 5.25 19.91
CA LEU A 18 -14.22 4.81 19.48
C LEU A 18 -15.19 5.98 19.31
N THR A 19 -15.23 6.91 20.26
CA THR A 19 -16.10 8.10 20.20
C THR A 19 -15.66 9.04 19.08
N PHE A 20 -14.36 9.27 18.92
CA PHE A 20 -13.81 10.05 17.81
C PHE A 20 -14.20 9.45 16.45
N TYR A 21 -13.96 8.15 16.25
CA TYR A 21 -14.34 7.49 14.99
C TYR A 21 -15.85 7.51 14.76
N ALA A 22 -16.67 7.31 15.81
CA ALA A 22 -18.12 7.40 15.70
C ALA A 22 -18.58 8.80 15.24
N ILE A 23 -18.02 9.87 15.81
CA ILE A 23 -18.32 11.25 15.43
C ILE A 23 -17.91 11.50 13.97
N ILE A 24 -16.71 11.08 13.57
CA ILE A 24 -16.23 11.26 12.19
C ILE A 24 -17.12 10.53 11.19
N ILE A 25 -17.49 9.27 11.49
CA ILE A 25 -18.39 8.49 10.63
C ILE A 25 -19.76 9.17 10.55
N GLN A 26 -20.32 9.60 11.69
CA GLN A 26 -21.62 10.27 11.70
C GLN A 26 -21.61 11.57 10.90
N ARG A 27 -20.60 12.42 11.08
CA ARG A 27 -20.45 13.66 10.30
C ARG A 27 -20.25 13.39 8.82
N SER A 28 -19.43 12.41 8.48
CA SER A 28 -19.21 11.99 7.09
C SER A 28 -20.52 11.51 6.44
N LEU A 29 -21.33 10.72 7.16
CA LEU A 29 -22.64 10.27 6.69
C LEU A 29 -23.64 11.41 6.55
N GLN A 30 -23.64 12.38 7.46
CA GLN A 30 -24.47 13.59 7.35
C GLN A 30 -24.10 14.39 6.11
N LEU A 31 -22.82 14.74 5.94
CA LEU A 31 -22.29 15.45 4.77
C LEU A 31 -22.60 14.71 3.45
N SER A 32 -22.54 13.38 3.46
CA SER A 32 -22.87 12.56 2.29
C SER A 32 -24.36 12.59 1.94
N ARG A 33 -25.26 12.69 2.92
CA ARG A 33 -26.70 12.82 2.67
C ARG A 33 -27.03 14.20 2.11
N ASP A 34 -26.41 15.24 2.69
CA ASP A 34 -26.65 16.62 2.31
C ASP A 34 -26.16 16.92 0.87
N ASN A 35 -25.06 16.28 0.46
CA ASN A 35 -24.45 16.46 -0.87
C ASN A 35 -24.71 15.31 -1.86
N PHE A 36 -25.74 14.48 -1.63
CA PHE A 36 -25.96 13.26 -2.43
C PHE A 36 -26.22 13.55 -3.92
N TRP A 37 -26.92 14.64 -4.22
CA TRP A 37 -27.38 14.98 -5.57
C TRP A 37 -26.27 15.34 -6.56
N GLY A 38 -25.06 15.67 -6.08
CA GLY A 38 -23.90 16.00 -6.93
C GLY A 38 -22.95 14.85 -7.22
N LEU A 39 -23.20 13.65 -6.69
CA LEU A 39 -22.27 12.52 -6.79
C LEU A 39 -22.45 11.77 -8.12
N HIS A 40 -21.53 11.98 -9.05
CA HIS A 40 -21.48 11.28 -10.33
C HIS A 40 -20.59 10.04 -10.23
N GLY A 41 -20.99 8.93 -10.88
CA GLY A 41 -20.18 7.69 -10.90
C GLY A 41 -20.50 6.68 -9.80
N LEU A 42 -21.62 6.84 -9.08
CA LEU A 42 -22.13 5.82 -8.18
C LEU A 42 -22.69 4.62 -8.97
N ARG A 43 -22.22 3.40 -8.67
CA ARG A 43 -22.75 2.14 -9.22
C ARG A 43 -23.01 1.14 -8.11
N GLN A 44 -23.92 0.19 -8.34
CA GLN A 44 -24.20 -0.85 -7.37
C GLN A 44 -22.97 -1.75 -7.17
N GLY A 45 -22.55 -1.91 -5.91
CA GLY A 45 -21.41 -2.74 -5.52
C GLY A 45 -21.81 -4.14 -5.07
N TRP A 46 -20.81 -5.02 -4.95
CA TRP A 46 -20.99 -6.41 -4.48
C TRP A 46 -21.19 -6.55 -2.96
N ILE A 47 -20.94 -5.48 -2.19
CA ILE A 47 -21.10 -5.47 -0.74
C ILE A 47 -22.48 -4.92 -0.41
N ALA A 48 -23.41 -5.82 -0.06
CA ALA A 48 -24.75 -5.49 0.44
C ALA A 48 -25.51 -4.47 -0.42
N ASP A 49 -25.38 -4.57 -1.75
CA ASP A 49 -26.05 -3.72 -2.75
C ASP A 49 -25.85 -2.21 -2.57
N ARG A 50 -24.81 -1.81 -1.82
CA ARG A 50 -24.55 -0.41 -1.55
C ARG A 50 -24.09 0.30 -2.82
N LEU A 51 -24.66 1.48 -3.09
CA LEU A 51 -24.16 2.39 -4.11
C LEU A 51 -22.74 2.80 -3.78
N ASN A 52 -21.91 2.75 -4.80
CA ASN A 52 -20.49 2.76 -4.63
C ASN A 52 -19.83 3.72 -5.61
N ASP A 53 -18.91 4.53 -5.13
CA ASP A 53 -18.16 5.46 -5.95
C ASP A 53 -17.19 4.73 -6.88
N VAL A 54 -17.42 4.86 -8.18
CA VAL A 54 -16.63 4.28 -9.26
C VAL A 54 -15.91 5.37 -10.08
N SER A 55 -16.00 6.64 -9.68
CA SER A 55 -15.28 7.73 -10.33
C SER A 55 -13.76 7.52 -10.28
N ASP A 56 -13.25 7.09 -9.13
CA ASP A 56 -11.84 6.80 -8.94
C ASP A 56 -11.45 5.43 -9.55
N SER A 57 -10.64 5.50 -10.61
CA SER A 57 -10.14 4.31 -11.31
C SER A 57 -9.22 3.44 -10.45
N GLN A 58 -8.48 4.02 -9.49
CA GLN A 58 -7.58 3.29 -8.61
C GLN A 58 -8.37 2.50 -7.57
N TRP A 59 -9.34 3.15 -6.91
CA TRP A 59 -10.21 2.52 -5.92
C TRP A 59 -11.16 1.48 -6.53
N ARG A 60 -11.66 1.72 -7.75
CA ARG A 60 -12.41 0.72 -8.52
C ARG A 60 -11.57 -0.53 -8.77
N ASN A 61 -10.35 -0.37 -9.29
CA ASN A 61 -9.47 -1.50 -9.62
C ASN A 61 -9.04 -2.28 -8.37
N PHE A 62 -8.65 -1.60 -7.30
CA PHE A 62 -8.28 -2.27 -6.05
C PHE A 62 -9.42 -3.16 -5.55
N ARG A 63 -10.64 -2.63 -5.49
CA ARG A 63 -11.80 -3.37 -4.97
C ARG A 63 -12.32 -4.46 -5.88
N GLY A 64 -12.32 -4.24 -7.19
CA GLY A 64 -12.67 -5.29 -8.15
C GLY A 64 -11.73 -6.49 -8.02
N ASN A 65 -10.48 -6.26 -7.66
CA ASN A 65 -9.47 -7.31 -7.47
C ASN A 65 -9.36 -7.80 -6.03
N LEU A 66 -10.11 -7.26 -5.06
CA LEU A 66 -10.04 -7.67 -3.65
C LEU A 66 -10.31 -9.17 -3.46
N PRO A 67 -11.38 -9.77 -4.03
CA PRO A 67 -11.64 -11.20 -3.85
C PRO A 67 -10.51 -12.08 -4.41
N ILE A 68 -9.98 -11.71 -5.58
CA ILE A 68 -8.86 -12.40 -6.23
C ILE A 68 -7.61 -12.27 -5.36
N LEU A 69 -7.32 -11.07 -4.85
CA LEU A 69 -6.18 -10.82 -3.98
C LEU A 69 -6.30 -11.60 -2.66
N THR A 70 -7.49 -11.67 -2.07
CA THR A 70 -7.75 -12.48 -0.86
C THR A 70 -7.52 -13.97 -1.12
N ALA A 71 -8.01 -14.50 -2.25
CA ALA A 71 -7.79 -15.89 -2.62
C ALA A 71 -6.31 -16.20 -2.84
N VAL A 72 -5.60 -15.35 -3.60
CA VAL A 72 -4.16 -15.48 -3.85
C VAL A 72 -3.36 -15.41 -2.55
N PHE A 73 -3.69 -14.48 -1.64
CA PHE A 73 -3.04 -14.38 -0.34
C PHE A 73 -3.29 -15.62 0.52
N GLY A 74 -4.51 -16.15 0.52
CA GLY A 74 -4.86 -17.40 1.20
C GLY A 74 -4.03 -18.58 0.69
N ILE A 75 -3.93 -18.74 -0.63
CA ILE A 75 -3.10 -19.77 -1.28
C ILE A 75 -1.63 -19.57 -0.91
N PHE A 76 -1.12 -18.34 -0.99
CA PHE A 76 0.26 -18.01 -0.62
C PHE A 76 0.58 -18.43 0.82
N VAL A 77 -0.30 -18.09 1.78
CA VAL A 77 -0.12 -18.46 3.20
C VAL A 77 -0.19 -19.98 3.36
N LEU A 78 -1.10 -20.66 2.67
CA LEU A 78 -1.24 -22.11 2.74
C LEU A 78 0.00 -22.83 2.20
N VAL A 79 0.48 -22.44 1.02
CA VAL A 79 1.71 -22.98 0.41
C VAL A 79 2.90 -22.72 1.32
N ALA A 80 3.08 -21.48 1.78
CA ALA A 80 4.18 -21.12 2.67
C ALA A 80 4.17 -21.95 3.97
N ASN A 81 3.01 -22.09 4.61
CA ASN A 81 2.88 -22.87 5.86
C ASN A 81 3.11 -24.36 5.62
N THR A 82 2.62 -24.90 4.49
CA THR A 82 2.83 -26.30 4.11
C THR A 82 4.31 -26.60 3.89
N LEU A 83 5.01 -25.73 3.13
CA LEU A 83 6.45 -25.84 2.91
C LEU A 83 7.23 -25.75 4.23
N ARG A 84 6.83 -24.85 5.14
CA ARG A 84 7.45 -24.74 6.46
C ARG A 84 7.33 -26.02 7.27
N MET A 85 6.13 -26.61 7.27
CA MET A 85 5.83 -27.85 8.00
C MET A 85 6.56 -29.05 7.39
N GLN A 86 6.61 -29.15 6.06
CA GLN A 86 7.25 -30.28 5.38
C GLN A 86 8.77 -30.24 5.47
N PHE A 87 9.38 -29.08 5.21
CA PHE A 87 10.84 -28.96 5.08
C PHE A 87 11.54 -28.51 6.37
N HIS A 88 10.83 -28.37 7.50
CA HIS A 88 11.37 -27.94 8.80
C HIS A 88 12.34 -26.74 8.67
N LEU A 89 11.95 -25.76 7.85
CA LEU A 89 12.87 -24.68 7.46
C LEU A 89 13.20 -23.78 8.65
N ASN A 90 14.50 -23.50 8.81
CA ASN A 90 14.99 -22.46 9.72
C ASN A 90 14.42 -21.08 9.34
N ARG A 91 14.36 -20.15 10.31
CA ARG A 91 13.81 -18.78 10.11
C ARG A 91 14.43 -18.06 8.90
N ARG A 92 15.74 -18.26 8.66
CA ARG A 92 16.44 -17.70 7.48
C ARG A 92 15.98 -18.34 6.17
N GLY A 93 15.83 -19.66 6.13
CA GLY A 93 15.33 -20.39 4.97
C GLY A 93 13.90 -19.97 4.61
N MET A 94 13.04 -19.81 5.62
CA MET A 94 11.67 -19.32 5.42
C MET A 94 11.64 -17.91 4.82
N SER A 95 12.52 -17.01 5.28
CA SER A 95 12.63 -15.67 4.72
C SER A 95 13.03 -15.70 3.25
N ILE A 96 13.92 -16.60 2.85
CA ILE A 96 14.32 -16.76 1.44
C ILE A 96 13.13 -17.27 0.62
N VAL A 97 12.41 -18.28 1.09
CA VAL A 97 11.21 -18.80 0.41
C VAL A 97 10.16 -17.70 0.23
N TRP A 98 9.87 -16.94 1.28
CA TRP A 98 8.95 -15.81 1.21
C TRP A 98 9.40 -14.73 0.23
N LEU A 99 10.67 -14.35 0.25
CA LEU A 99 11.22 -13.36 -0.68
C LEU A 99 11.15 -13.86 -2.12
N SER A 100 11.51 -15.12 -2.38
CA SER A 100 11.47 -15.71 -3.71
C SER A 100 10.04 -15.77 -4.27
N ILE A 101 9.08 -16.27 -3.50
CA ILE A 101 7.67 -16.32 -3.95
C ILE A 101 7.12 -14.91 -4.17
N SER A 102 7.45 -13.96 -3.28
CA SER A 102 7.02 -12.56 -3.42
C SER A 102 7.63 -11.91 -4.67
N LEU A 103 8.90 -12.18 -4.95
CA LEU A 103 9.60 -11.66 -6.13
C LEU A 103 9.02 -12.24 -7.44
N ILE A 104 8.72 -13.54 -7.46
CA ILE A 104 8.04 -14.19 -8.59
C ILE A 104 6.67 -13.55 -8.83
N TYR A 105 5.89 -13.37 -7.76
CA TYR A 105 4.57 -12.74 -7.85
C TYR A 105 4.64 -11.29 -8.35
N LEU A 106 5.58 -10.50 -7.82
CA LEU A 106 5.78 -9.11 -8.23
C LEU A 106 6.21 -9.01 -9.71
N SER A 107 7.08 -9.93 -10.15
CA SER A 107 7.55 -10.02 -11.54
C SER A 107 6.42 -10.44 -12.47
N TYR A 108 5.54 -11.35 -12.04
CA TYR A 108 4.35 -11.73 -12.80
C TYR A 108 3.37 -10.56 -12.97
N LEU A 109 3.11 -9.79 -11.91
CA LEU A 109 2.16 -8.69 -11.95
C LEU A 109 2.63 -7.50 -12.78
N HIS A 110 3.92 -7.16 -12.70
CA HIS A 110 4.46 -5.93 -13.28
C HIS A 110 5.37 -6.16 -14.49
N GLY A 111 5.71 -7.42 -14.80
CA GLY A 111 6.58 -7.76 -15.92
C GLY A 111 7.94 -7.08 -15.80
N ALA A 112 8.41 -6.46 -16.89
CA ALA A 112 9.67 -5.73 -16.93
C ALA A 112 9.71 -4.53 -15.97
N CYS A 113 8.55 -3.91 -15.67
CA CYS A 113 8.48 -2.75 -14.79
C CYS A 113 8.80 -3.04 -13.32
N VAL A 114 8.96 -4.32 -12.94
CA VAL A 114 9.41 -4.70 -11.58
C VAL A 114 10.74 -4.05 -11.21
N ILE A 115 11.61 -3.81 -12.20
CA ILE A 115 12.91 -3.18 -12.01
C ILE A 115 12.77 -1.79 -11.38
N PHE A 116 11.80 -0.99 -11.83
CA PHE A 116 11.55 0.34 -11.26
C PHE A 116 11.06 0.26 -9.81
N VAL A 117 10.14 -0.67 -9.53
CA VAL A 117 9.61 -0.86 -8.17
C VAL A 117 10.73 -1.27 -7.21
N LEU A 118 11.56 -2.22 -7.61
CA LEU A 118 12.71 -2.67 -6.80
C LEU A 118 13.77 -1.58 -6.65
N LEU A 119 14.01 -0.78 -7.68
CA LEU A 119 14.94 0.35 -7.63
C LEU A 119 14.46 1.39 -6.61
N ILE A 120 13.20 1.83 -6.68
CA ILE A 120 12.66 2.83 -5.75
C ILE A 120 12.65 2.27 -4.32
N ALA A 121 12.27 1.01 -4.13
CA ALA A 121 12.32 0.35 -2.83
C ALA A 121 13.75 0.26 -2.26
N SER A 122 14.74 -0.05 -3.12
CA SER A 122 16.15 -0.12 -2.73
C SER A 122 16.71 1.26 -2.38
N MET A 123 16.38 2.30 -3.16
CA MET A 123 16.75 3.68 -2.87
C MET A 123 16.12 4.13 -1.54
N ASN A 124 14.86 3.79 -1.29
CA ASN A 124 14.20 4.09 -0.02
C ASN A 124 14.90 3.38 1.16
N PHE A 125 15.27 2.10 1.00
CA PHE A 125 16.02 1.37 2.01
C PHE A 125 17.38 2.00 2.30
N ILE A 126 18.12 2.40 1.27
CA ILE A 126 19.42 3.09 1.42
C ILE A 126 19.25 4.43 2.12
N LEU A 127 18.23 5.22 1.73
CA LEU A 127 17.90 6.48 2.36
C LEU A 127 17.65 6.29 3.86
N VAL A 128 16.81 5.32 4.24
CA VAL A 128 16.55 5.00 5.64
C VAL A 128 17.83 4.58 6.36
N LYS A 129 18.65 3.71 5.76
CA LYS A 129 19.87 3.23 6.38
C LYS A 129 20.90 4.33 6.64
N ILE A 130 21.02 5.30 5.73
CA ILE A 130 21.95 6.43 5.86
C ILE A 130 21.42 7.46 6.86
N PHE A 131 20.14 7.78 6.79
CA PHE A 131 19.55 8.89 7.54
C PHE A 131 18.84 8.49 8.85
N ALA A 132 18.82 7.21 9.23
CA ALA A 132 18.09 6.71 10.41
C ALA A 132 18.41 7.46 11.74
N LEU A 133 19.62 8.00 11.89
CA LEU A 133 20.05 8.74 13.09
C LEU A 133 19.97 10.26 12.95
N SER A 134 19.51 10.77 11.80
CA SER A 134 19.46 12.20 11.52
C SER A 134 18.13 12.81 11.94
N LYS A 135 18.19 14.00 12.55
CA LYS A 135 17.00 14.80 12.90
C LYS A 135 16.15 15.17 11.67
N TYR A 136 16.76 15.20 10.47
CA TYR A 136 16.08 15.53 9.22
C TYR A 136 15.56 14.31 8.45
N PHE A 137 15.63 13.11 9.06
CA PHE A 137 15.19 11.86 8.43
C PHE A 137 13.75 11.95 7.88
N SER A 138 12.83 12.45 8.71
CA SER A 138 11.41 12.53 8.33
C SER A 138 11.23 13.45 7.12
N VAL A 139 11.84 14.64 7.12
CA VAL A 139 11.76 15.59 6.00
C VAL A 139 12.37 15.00 4.73
N ALA A 140 13.53 14.35 4.82
CA ALA A 140 14.18 13.71 3.68
C ALA A 140 13.32 12.60 3.08
N LEU A 141 12.69 11.78 3.92
CA LEU A 141 11.78 10.72 3.49
C LEU A 141 10.52 11.30 2.84
N TRP A 142 9.97 12.38 3.37
CA TRP A 142 8.83 13.09 2.79
C TRP A 142 9.13 13.65 1.41
N VAL A 143 10.24 14.39 1.27
CA VAL A 143 10.68 14.96 0.00
C VAL A 143 10.90 13.85 -1.04
N PHE A 144 11.56 12.75 -0.65
CA PHE A 144 11.77 11.60 -1.52
C PHE A 144 10.43 11.00 -2.02
N ASN A 145 9.48 10.77 -1.12
CA ASN A 145 8.18 10.18 -1.49
C ASN A 145 7.35 11.11 -2.39
N ILE A 146 7.28 12.41 -2.07
CA ILE A 146 6.57 13.40 -2.90
C ILE A 146 7.22 13.51 -4.28
N PHE A 147 8.56 13.51 -4.34
CA PHE A 147 9.29 13.54 -5.60
C PHE A 147 8.92 12.37 -6.51
N PHE A 148 8.98 11.13 -6.00
CA PHE A 148 8.60 9.96 -6.78
C PHE A 148 7.12 9.94 -7.16
N LEU A 149 6.24 10.46 -6.31
CA LEU A 149 4.82 10.59 -6.62
C LEU A 149 4.58 11.57 -7.78
N MET A 150 5.29 12.71 -7.79
CA MET A 150 5.27 13.66 -8.90
C MET A 150 5.86 13.08 -10.17
N CYS A 151 7.00 12.39 -10.11
CA CYS A 151 7.57 11.73 -11.28
C CYS A 151 6.62 10.67 -11.85
N ASN A 152 6.01 9.84 -11.00
CA ASN A 152 5.05 8.83 -11.46
C ASN A 152 3.82 9.46 -12.14
N ARG A 153 3.41 10.65 -11.68
CA ARG A 153 2.29 11.40 -12.27
C ARG A 153 2.66 12.02 -13.62
N VAL A 154 3.83 12.65 -13.72
CA VAL A 154 4.28 13.35 -14.95
C VAL A 154 4.61 12.35 -16.07
N TYR A 155 5.25 11.23 -15.73
CA TYR A 155 5.66 10.24 -16.73
C TYR A 155 4.60 9.16 -17.00
N GLU A 156 3.42 9.23 -16.35
CA GLU A 156 2.33 8.23 -16.43
C GLU A 156 2.79 6.75 -16.32
N GLY A 157 3.88 6.54 -15.58
CA GLY A 157 4.67 5.30 -15.55
C GLY A 157 5.86 5.34 -16.50
N TYR A 158 7.07 5.23 -15.95
CA TYR A 158 8.34 5.20 -16.70
C TYR A 158 8.28 4.24 -17.91
N SER A 159 8.51 4.80 -19.10
CA SER A 159 8.68 4.04 -20.34
C SER A 159 10.14 3.73 -20.60
N PHE A 160 10.44 2.48 -20.94
CA PHE A 160 11.81 2.07 -21.27
C PHE A 160 12.29 2.77 -22.54
N SER A 161 11.39 3.06 -23.49
CA SER A 161 11.69 3.84 -24.69
C SER A 161 12.21 5.24 -24.41
N ASN A 162 11.87 5.85 -23.27
CA ASN A 162 12.39 7.18 -22.91
C ASN A 162 13.82 7.10 -22.34
N ILE A 163 14.25 5.92 -21.90
CA ILE A 163 15.59 5.70 -21.33
C ILE A 163 16.59 5.35 -22.43
N GLY A 164 16.16 4.57 -23.43
CA GLY A 164 17.00 4.29 -24.59
C GLY A 164 16.38 3.28 -25.55
N GLN A 165 16.74 3.39 -26.82
CA GLN A 165 16.21 2.55 -27.90
C GLN A 165 16.53 1.05 -27.70
N CYS A 166 17.68 0.73 -27.07
CA CYS A 166 18.09 -0.64 -26.77
C CYS A 166 17.18 -1.35 -25.74
N VAL A 167 16.53 -0.60 -24.85
CA VAL A 167 15.61 -1.14 -23.83
C VAL A 167 14.14 -0.97 -24.21
N ALA A 168 13.84 -0.33 -25.34
CA ALA A 168 12.48 -0.12 -25.81
C ALA A 168 11.71 -1.44 -26.03
N PHE A 169 12.40 -2.55 -26.31
CA PHE A 169 11.75 -3.86 -26.45
C PHE A 169 11.05 -4.31 -25.16
N LEU A 170 11.55 -3.88 -23.98
CA LEU A 170 10.98 -4.22 -22.68
C LEU A 170 9.62 -3.54 -22.42
N ASP A 171 9.29 -2.49 -23.17
CA ASP A 171 7.95 -1.88 -23.10
C ASP A 171 6.85 -2.83 -23.59
N ASN A 172 7.17 -3.81 -24.43
CA ASN A 172 6.23 -4.84 -24.87
C ASN A 172 5.89 -5.86 -23.76
N TYR A 173 6.72 -5.93 -22.71
CA TYR A 173 6.56 -6.84 -21.58
C TYR A 173 6.06 -6.12 -20.32
N ARG A 174 5.16 -5.15 -20.49
CA ARG A 174 4.46 -4.53 -19.36
C ARG A 174 3.48 -5.53 -18.76
N GLY A 175 3.60 -5.78 -17.46
CA GLY A 175 2.70 -6.68 -16.74
C GLY A 175 1.26 -6.16 -16.71
N SER A 176 0.34 -7.03 -16.28
CA SER A 176 -1.11 -6.78 -16.28
C SER A 176 -1.54 -5.55 -15.47
N PHE A 177 -0.75 -5.17 -14.46
CA PHE A 177 -1.05 -4.00 -13.62
C PHE A 177 -0.06 -2.85 -13.84
N ARG A 178 -0.62 -1.65 -14.02
CA ARG A 178 0.13 -0.37 -14.03
C ARG A 178 0.76 -0.16 -12.65
N TRP A 179 2.04 -0.51 -12.54
CA TRP A 179 2.81 -0.49 -11.29
C TRP A 179 2.73 0.85 -10.55
N HIS A 180 2.71 1.98 -11.26
CA HIS A 180 2.65 3.31 -10.68
C HIS A 180 1.34 3.59 -9.92
N ILE A 181 0.23 2.97 -10.32
CA ILE A 181 -1.07 3.12 -9.63
C ILE A 181 -1.02 2.41 -8.27
N CYS A 182 -0.52 1.17 -8.25
CA CYS A 182 -0.37 0.39 -7.02
C CYS A 182 0.68 1.00 -6.07
N PHE A 183 1.76 1.54 -6.65
CA PHE A 183 2.84 2.13 -5.87
C PHE A 183 2.42 3.42 -5.16
N ASN A 184 1.58 4.24 -5.79
CA ASN A 184 1.03 5.44 -5.14
C ASN A 184 0.22 5.11 -3.88
N PHE A 185 -0.57 4.03 -3.86
CA PHE A 185 -1.24 3.56 -2.64
C PHE A 185 -0.25 3.21 -1.53
N GLY A 186 0.83 2.49 -1.87
CA GLY A 186 1.86 2.11 -0.91
C GLY A 186 2.59 3.31 -0.31
N ILE A 187 2.93 4.31 -1.13
CA ILE A 187 3.55 5.56 -0.65
C ILE A 187 2.61 6.33 0.28
N PHE A 188 1.35 6.54 -0.13
CA PHE A 188 0.39 7.28 0.70
C PHE A 188 0.15 6.61 2.05
N LEU A 189 0.02 5.28 2.07
CA LEU A 189 -0.15 4.54 3.31
C LEU A 189 1.07 4.65 4.22
N ASN A 190 2.29 4.55 3.65
CA ASN A 190 3.53 4.73 4.41
C ASN A 190 3.67 6.14 4.98
N LEU A 191 3.34 7.18 4.20
CA LEU A 191 3.34 8.58 4.66
C LEU A 191 2.33 8.82 5.80
N LEU A 192 1.11 8.29 5.68
CA LEU A 192 0.05 8.44 6.67
C LEU A 192 0.37 7.71 7.98
N VAL A 193 0.88 6.47 7.89
CA VAL A 193 1.30 5.71 9.07
C VAL A 193 2.45 6.40 9.79
N PHE A 194 3.43 6.94 9.05
CA PHE A 194 4.56 7.65 9.64
C PHE A 194 4.14 8.98 10.29
N LEU A 195 3.22 9.73 9.67
CA LEU A 195 2.64 10.95 10.24
C LEU A 195 1.86 10.65 11.53
N HIS A 196 1.09 9.57 11.56
CA HIS A 196 0.32 9.18 12.75
C HIS A 196 1.26 8.76 13.89
N VAL A 197 2.29 7.95 13.63
CA VAL A 197 3.25 7.52 14.67
C VAL A 197 4.03 8.69 15.27
N TRP A 198 4.35 9.73 14.48
CA TRP A 198 5.02 10.94 15.00
C TRP A 198 4.08 11.96 15.63
N ALA A 199 2.80 12.01 15.26
CA ALA A 199 1.83 12.91 15.90
C ALA A 199 1.52 12.53 17.37
N PHE A 200 1.88 11.32 17.78
CA PHE A 200 1.66 10.78 19.14
C PHE A 200 2.97 10.54 19.93
N ILE A 201 4.11 11.07 19.47
CA ILE A 201 5.40 11.12 20.18
C ILE A 201 5.75 12.57 20.45
#